data_AF-A0AAV0VJV0-F1
#
_entry.id   AF-A0AAV0VJV0-F1
#
_cell.length_a   1.000
_cell.length_b   1.000
_cell.length_c   1.000
_cell.angle_alpha   90.00
_cell.angle_beta   90.00
_cell.angle_gamma   90.00
#
_symmetry.space_group_name_H-M   'P 1'
#
loop_
_entity.id
_entity.type
_entity.pdbx_description
1 polymer ?
#
loop_
_entity_poly.entity_id
_entity_poly.type
_entity_poly.pdbx_seq_one_letter_code
_entity_poly.pdbx_strand_id
1 'polypeptide(L)'
;MLCVESKITEMMTRRIVDLIKYVKKSKGSALTTLVSLISPTSPGQLEWKQACEPLPDEEKFGACFESSGAQYAVNLFTGVVLTDGNAPGGLPLIIREHKRFQALFGSCNFEVFSVGDMFQAKSTYCDRLYEFALQENDELFVQELVLDPSRNIGNTLQLCSLSWIETINDKLPARLWELYSHWYWVERNCVLFRPIEAKDRKVFFIATFDEQGVLQCYQVPLSDMSCSYNGS
;
A
#
# COMPACT_ATOMS: atom_id res chain seq x y z
N MET A 1 -5.81 12.90 -32.46
CA MET A 1 -6.04 12.63 -31.02
C MET A 1 -6.75 13.79 -30.29
N LEU A 2 -6.58 15.05 -30.74
CA LEU A 2 -7.19 16.27 -30.15
C LEU A 2 -8.74 16.33 -30.09
N CYS A 3 -9.45 15.69 -31.03
CA CYS A 3 -10.92 15.82 -31.12
C CYS A 3 -11.67 15.07 -30.00
N VAL A 4 -11.07 14.03 -29.42
CA VAL A 4 -11.69 13.25 -28.33
C VAL A 4 -11.50 13.95 -26.99
N GLU A 5 -10.30 14.49 -26.72
CA GLU A 5 -10.03 15.27 -25.51
C GLU A 5 -10.90 16.52 -25.43
N SER A 6 -11.11 17.22 -26.56
CA SER A 6 -12.02 18.36 -26.63
C SER A 6 -13.46 18.01 -26.23
N LYS A 7 -13.96 16.80 -26.57
CA LYS A 7 -15.31 16.35 -26.20
C LYS A 7 -15.44 16.01 -24.72
N ILE A 8 -14.39 15.44 -24.12
CA ILE A 8 -14.38 15.11 -22.68
C ILE A 8 -14.36 16.40 -21.87
N THR A 9 -13.47 17.34 -22.19
CA THR A 9 -13.38 18.63 -21.50
C THR A 9 -14.68 19.43 -21.63
N GLU A 10 -15.29 19.42 -22.80
CA GLU A 10 -16.60 20.06 -23.03
C GLU A 10 -17.69 19.41 -22.17
N MET A 11 -17.77 18.07 -22.14
CA MET A 11 -18.75 17.35 -21.33
C MET A 11 -18.54 17.61 -19.83
N MET A 12 -17.30 17.59 -19.36
CA MET A 12 -16.96 17.86 -17.95
C MET A 12 -17.31 19.30 -17.56
N THR A 13 -16.99 20.27 -18.41
CA THR A 13 -17.37 21.69 -18.18
C THR A 13 -18.88 21.87 -18.07
N ARG A 14 -19.67 21.19 -18.93
CA ARG A 14 -21.14 21.26 -18.87
C ARG A 14 -21.74 20.63 -17.61
N ARG A 15 -21.07 19.62 -17.03
CA ARG A 15 -21.60 18.83 -15.90
C ARG A 15 -20.97 19.19 -14.56
N ILE A 16 -19.93 20.03 -14.52
CA ILE A 16 -19.18 20.30 -13.29
C ILE A 16 -20.05 20.95 -12.20
N VAL A 17 -20.97 21.83 -12.59
CA VAL A 17 -21.92 22.48 -11.68
C VAL A 17 -22.83 21.45 -11.01
N ASP A 18 -23.34 20.50 -11.79
CA ASP A 18 -24.18 19.41 -11.28
C ASP A 18 -23.39 18.47 -10.37
N LEU A 19 -22.13 18.16 -10.72
CA LEU A 19 -21.23 17.33 -9.91
C LEU A 19 -20.90 17.98 -8.57
N ILE A 20 -20.55 19.27 -8.56
CA ILE A 20 -20.31 20.04 -7.33
C ILE A 20 -21.56 20.04 -6.46
N LYS A 21 -22.74 20.29 -7.06
CA LYS A 21 -24.02 20.27 -6.34
C LYS A 21 -24.32 18.89 -5.75
N TYR A 22 -24.05 17.82 -6.49
CA TYR A 22 -24.20 16.44 -6.01
C TYR A 22 -23.30 16.15 -4.81
N VAL A 23 -22.01 16.49 -4.91
CA VAL A 23 -21.01 16.28 -3.84
C VAL A 23 -21.35 17.07 -2.57
N LYS A 24 -21.80 18.33 -2.72
CA LYS A 24 -22.28 19.14 -1.59
C LYS A 24 -23.52 18.51 -0.95
N LYS A 25 -24.48 18.06 -1.75
CA LYS A 25 -25.70 17.39 -1.25
C LYS A 25 -25.37 16.08 -0.53
N SER A 26 -24.38 15.32 -1.00
CA SER A 26 -23.93 14.08 -0.36
C SER A 26 -23.06 14.31 0.87
N LYS A 27 -22.83 15.56 1.29
CA LYS A 27 -21.93 15.93 2.40
C LYS A 27 -20.54 15.26 2.26
N GLY A 28 -20.03 15.18 1.04
CA GLY A 28 -18.70 14.59 0.77
C GLY A 28 -18.62 13.05 0.81
N SER A 29 -19.69 12.30 1.10
CA SER A 29 -19.63 10.82 1.10
C SER A 29 -19.20 10.23 -0.24
N ALA A 30 -19.59 10.86 -1.35
CA ALA A 30 -19.13 10.49 -2.69
C ALA A 30 -17.61 10.66 -2.85
N LEU A 31 -17.03 11.74 -2.30
CA LEU A 31 -15.58 11.97 -2.34
C LEU A 31 -14.83 10.94 -1.50
N THR A 32 -15.33 10.65 -0.30
CA THR A 32 -14.78 9.57 0.54
C THR A 32 -14.80 8.23 -0.19
N THR A 33 -15.90 7.91 -0.88
CA THR A 33 -16.00 6.70 -1.69
C THR A 33 -14.95 6.68 -2.80
N LEU A 34 -14.75 7.79 -3.52
CA LEU A 34 -13.73 7.90 -4.57
C LEU A 34 -12.31 7.71 -4.04
N VAL A 35 -11.96 8.34 -2.92
CA VAL A 35 -10.65 8.13 -2.26
C VAL A 35 -10.49 6.67 -1.85
N SER A 36 -11.54 6.05 -1.32
CA SER A 36 -11.51 4.65 -0.87
C SER A 36 -11.30 3.62 -1.98
N LEU A 37 -11.50 4.00 -3.25
CA LEU A 37 -11.20 3.15 -4.41
C LEU A 37 -9.70 3.10 -4.73
N ILE A 38 -8.95 4.12 -4.32
CA ILE A 38 -7.54 4.25 -4.64
C ILE A 38 -6.64 4.15 -3.40
N SER A 39 -7.15 4.49 -2.21
CA SER A 39 -6.44 4.38 -0.94
C SER A 39 -7.21 3.38 -0.06
N PRO A 40 -6.80 2.10 -0.04
CA PRO A 40 -7.49 1.06 0.72
C PRO A 40 -7.57 1.35 2.22
N THR A 41 -6.61 2.10 2.75
CA THR A 41 -6.43 2.48 4.16
C THR A 41 -7.11 3.81 4.52
N SER A 42 -7.74 4.49 3.56
CA SER A 42 -8.41 5.76 3.82
C SER A 42 -9.57 5.60 4.83
N PRO A 43 -9.77 6.58 5.73
CA PRO A 43 -10.88 6.55 6.69
C PRO A 43 -12.23 6.40 5.99
N GLY A 44 -13.11 5.57 6.56
CA GLY A 44 -14.46 5.33 6.02
C GLY A 44 -15.36 6.57 6.03
N GLN A 45 -14.99 7.60 6.79
CA GLN A 45 -15.66 8.89 6.80
C GLN A 45 -14.61 10.02 6.88
N LEU A 46 -14.56 10.82 5.83
CA LEU A 46 -13.74 12.03 5.75
C LEU A 46 -14.66 13.25 5.77
N GLU A 47 -14.21 14.30 6.46
CA GLU A 47 -14.80 15.63 6.37
C GLU A 47 -14.16 16.40 5.22
N TRP A 48 -14.96 17.12 4.44
CA TRP A 48 -14.51 17.77 3.22
C TRP A 48 -14.82 19.26 3.22
N LYS A 49 -13.84 20.07 2.81
CA LYS A 49 -13.97 21.50 2.52
C LYS A 49 -13.71 21.74 1.03
N GLN A 50 -14.40 22.70 0.44
CA GLN A 50 -14.11 23.11 -0.95
C GLN A 50 -12.89 24.04 -0.94
N ALA A 51 -11.88 23.73 -1.73
CA ALA A 51 -10.72 24.60 -1.88
C ALA A 51 -11.12 25.81 -2.73
N CYS A 52 -10.88 27.01 -2.19
CA CYS A 52 -11.44 28.29 -2.62
C CYS A 52 -12.95 28.41 -2.37
N GLU A 53 -13.32 28.96 -1.21
CA GLU A 53 -14.65 29.55 -1.05
C GLU A 53 -14.77 30.76 -1.98
N PRO A 54 -15.89 30.91 -2.71
CA PRO A 54 -16.06 32.01 -3.64
C PRO A 54 -16.01 33.33 -2.88
N LEU A 55 -15.20 34.28 -3.38
CA LEU A 55 -15.36 35.68 -3.00
C LEU A 55 -16.74 36.15 -3.48
N PRO A 56 -17.45 36.98 -2.70
CA PRO A 56 -18.86 37.31 -2.95
C PRO A 56 -19.19 37.89 -4.34
N ASP A 57 -18.20 38.37 -5.10
CA ASP A 57 -18.38 39.00 -6.41
C ASP A 57 -17.83 38.21 -7.61
N GLU A 58 -17.30 37.01 -7.42
CA GLU A 58 -16.83 36.18 -8.53
C GLU A 58 -17.48 34.79 -8.47
N GLU A 59 -18.26 34.42 -9.50
CA GLU A 59 -18.76 33.06 -9.74
C GLU A 59 -17.61 32.09 -10.08
N LYS A 60 -16.61 31.99 -9.22
CA LYS A 60 -15.54 31.01 -9.32
C LYS A 60 -16.01 29.72 -8.68
N PHE A 61 -16.34 28.75 -9.53
CA PHE A 61 -16.64 27.39 -9.11
C PHE A 61 -15.33 26.66 -8.81
N GLY A 62 -14.96 26.54 -7.54
CA GLY A 62 -13.88 25.63 -7.14
C GLY A 62 -14.29 24.18 -7.40
N ALA A 63 -13.63 23.47 -8.31
CA ALA A 63 -13.87 22.03 -8.52
C ALA A 63 -13.03 21.16 -7.56
N CYS A 64 -12.21 21.79 -6.71
CA CYS A 64 -11.30 21.13 -5.80
C CYS A 64 -11.90 21.01 -4.41
N PHE A 65 -11.73 19.84 -3.79
CA PHE A 65 -12.14 19.55 -2.43
C PHE A 65 -10.96 18.97 -1.67
N GLU A 66 -10.82 19.31 -0.40
CA GLU A 66 -9.77 18.86 0.48
C GLU A 66 -10.40 18.24 1.73
N SER A 67 -9.79 17.19 2.26
CA SER A 67 -10.21 16.62 3.54
C SER A 67 -9.79 17.53 4.71
N SER A 68 -10.47 17.42 5.86
CA SER A 68 -9.96 17.97 7.12
C SER A 68 -8.55 17.44 7.37
N GLY A 69 -7.59 18.34 7.62
CA GLY A 69 -6.16 18.00 7.72
C GLY A 69 -5.38 17.97 6.39
N ALA A 70 -6.04 18.18 5.25
CA ALA A 70 -5.43 18.27 3.91
C ALA A 70 -4.66 17.01 3.43
N GLN A 71 -4.91 15.86 4.06
CA GLN A 71 -4.32 14.58 3.64
C GLN A 71 -4.82 14.11 2.27
N TYR A 72 -6.08 14.41 1.92
CA TYR A 72 -6.63 14.06 0.61
C TYR A 72 -7.16 15.30 -0.09
N ALA A 73 -6.90 15.39 -1.40
CA ALA A 73 -7.52 16.40 -2.25
C ALA A 73 -8.08 15.78 -3.53
N VAL A 74 -9.24 16.22 -3.98
CA VAL A 74 -9.92 15.73 -5.18
C VAL A 74 -10.28 16.91 -6.05
N ASN A 75 -9.82 16.89 -7.30
CA ASN A 75 -10.27 17.81 -8.34
C ASN A 75 -11.35 17.13 -9.18
N LEU A 76 -12.61 17.52 -9.01
CA LEU A 76 -13.74 16.95 -9.74
C LEU A 76 -13.71 17.22 -11.24
N PHE A 77 -13.01 18.28 -11.68
CA PHE A 77 -12.92 18.64 -13.09
C PHE A 77 -11.94 17.72 -13.81
N THR A 78 -10.78 17.48 -13.22
CA THR A 78 -9.72 16.64 -13.82
C THR A 78 -9.80 15.17 -13.40
N GLY A 79 -10.54 14.86 -12.34
CA GLY A 79 -10.56 13.54 -11.70
C GLY A 79 -9.29 13.20 -10.91
N VAL A 80 -8.36 14.15 -10.77
CA VAL A 80 -7.11 13.93 -10.03
C VAL A 80 -7.40 13.84 -8.54
N VAL A 81 -6.86 12.81 -7.91
CA VAL A 81 -6.86 12.65 -6.46
C VAL A 81 -5.42 12.72 -5.97
N LEU A 82 -5.17 13.56 -4.97
CA LEU A 82 -3.90 13.72 -4.31
C LEU A 82 -3.97 13.13 -2.91
N THR A 83 -2.88 12.49 -2.49
CA THR A 83 -2.64 12.04 -1.12
C THR A 83 -1.39 12.79 -0.62
N ASP A 84 -1.51 13.50 0.49
CA ASP A 84 -0.49 14.40 1.04
C ASP A 84 0.10 15.36 -0.02
N GLY A 85 -0.77 15.92 -0.86
CA GLY A 85 -0.40 16.84 -1.94
C GLY A 85 0.22 16.18 -3.18
N ASN A 86 0.42 14.86 -3.17
CA ASN A 86 1.05 14.11 -4.26
C ASN A 86 0.02 13.31 -5.07
N ALA A 87 0.14 13.36 -6.40
CA ALA A 87 -0.61 12.45 -7.27
C ALA A 87 0.01 11.05 -7.20
N PRO A 88 -0.80 9.98 -7.37
CA PRO A 88 -0.26 8.64 -7.48
C PRO A 88 0.71 8.56 -8.67
N GLY A 89 1.80 7.83 -8.47
CA GLY A 89 2.88 7.67 -9.44
C GLY A 89 3.44 6.26 -9.43
N GLY A 90 4.41 6.00 -10.31
CA GLY A 90 5.14 4.74 -10.26
C GLY A 90 6.12 4.72 -9.08
N LEU A 91 6.34 3.53 -8.53
CA LEU A 91 7.40 3.33 -7.53
C LEU A 91 8.76 3.80 -8.10
N PRO A 92 9.58 4.55 -7.34
CA PRO A 92 10.86 5.08 -7.83
C PRO A 92 11.75 4.00 -8.44
N LEU A 93 12.49 4.37 -9.50
CA LEU A 93 13.35 3.44 -10.23
C LEU A 93 14.38 2.77 -9.31
N ILE A 94 14.96 3.53 -8.37
CA ILE A 94 15.94 3.03 -7.40
C ILE A 94 15.40 1.87 -6.54
N ILE A 95 14.13 1.94 -6.12
CA ILE A 95 13.47 0.85 -5.38
C ILE A 95 13.17 -0.31 -6.33
N ARG A 96 12.66 -0.03 -7.53
CA ARG A 96 12.30 -1.07 -8.51
C ARG A 96 13.52 -1.87 -8.98
N GLU A 97 14.67 -1.24 -9.14
CA GLU A 97 15.91 -1.90 -9.56
C GLU A 97 16.68 -2.54 -8.39
N HIS A 98 16.23 -2.32 -7.15
CA HIS A 98 16.86 -2.92 -5.97
C HIS A 98 16.78 -4.46 -6.03
N LYS A 99 17.91 -5.14 -5.79
CA LYS A 99 18.02 -6.60 -5.94
C LYS A 99 16.98 -7.37 -5.12
N ARG A 100 16.73 -6.96 -3.88
CA ARG A 100 15.71 -7.59 -3.02
C ARG A 100 14.30 -7.34 -3.52
N PHE A 101 14.04 -6.18 -4.13
CA PHE A 101 12.73 -5.90 -4.73
C PHE A 101 12.50 -6.84 -5.92
N GLN A 102 13.48 -6.96 -6.81
CA GLN A 102 13.42 -7.87 -7.96
C GLN A 102 13.27 -9.34 -7.53
N ALA A 103 13.90 -9.75 -6.43
CA ALA A 103 13.74 -11.10 -5.89
C ALA A 103 12.32 -11.35 -5.35
N LEU A 104 11.74 -10.39 -4.64
CA LEU A 104 10.40 -10.50 -4.03
C LEU A 104 9.28 -10.37 -5.06
N PHE A 105 9.38 -9.38 -5.95
CA PHE A 105 8.27 -8.93 -6.81
C PHE A 105 8.57 -9.06 -8.31
N GLY A 106 9.79 -9.42 -8.71
CA GLY A 106 10.19 -9.50 -10.11
C GLY A 106 10.00 -8.17 -10.85
N SER A 107 9.39 -8.24 -12.03
CA SER A 107 9.11 -7.08 -12.89
C SER A 107 7.81 -6.34 -12.54
N CYS A 108 7.23 -6.59 -11.37
CA CYS A 108 5.99 -5.89 -10.97
C CYS A 108 6.21 -4.38 -10.88
N ASN A 109 5.21 -3.64 -11.36
CA ASN A 109 5.23 -2.19 -11.33
C ASN A 109 4.08 -1.70 -10.43
N PHE A 110 4.44 -1.15 -9.27
CA PHE A 110 3.48 -0.64 -8.32
C PHE A 110 3.16 0.83 -8.63
N GLU A 111 1.87 1.14 -8.71
CA GLU A 111 1.39 2.50 -8.56
C GLU A 111 1.31 2.79 -7.05
N VAL A 112 1.91 3.89 -6.60
CA VAL A 112 2.09 4.23 -5.19
C VAL A 112 1.70 5.67 -4.88
N PHE A 113 1.37 5.93 -3.62
CA PHE A 113 1.31 7.27 -3.03
C PHE A 113 2.51 7.48 -2.13
N SER A 114 3.01 8.71 -2.07
CA SER A 114 3.94 9.12 -1.03
C SER A 114 3.17 9.38 0.26
N VAL A 115 3.54 8.71 1.33
CA VAL A 115 3.00 8.88 2.68
C VAL A 115 4.18 9.11 3.62
N GLY A 116 4.46 10.37 3.94
CA GLY A 116 5.72 10.77 4.57
C GLY A 116 6.92 10.37 3.71
N ASP A 117 7.87 9.63 4.31
CA ASP A 117 9.08 9.12 3.64
C ASP A 117 8.89 7.73 3.00
N MET A 118 7.66 7.21 2.99
CA MET A 118 7.33 5.89 2.46
C MET A 118 6.44 5.99 1.21
N PHE A 119 6.42 4.90 0.44
CA PHE A 119 5.56 4.70 -0.72
C PHE A 119 4.57 3.59 -0.43
N GLN A 120 3.27 3.91 -0.33
CA GLN A 120 2.21 2.92 -0.15
C GLN A 120 1.61 2.53 -1.50
N ALA A 121 1.52 1.23 -1.79
CA ALA A 121 0.86 0.72 -2.98
C ALA A 121 -0.62 1.14 -3.03
N LYS A 122 -1.09 1.52 -4.21
CA LYS A 122 -2.49 1.89 -4.44
C LYS A 122 -3.43 0.68 -4.42
N SER A 123 -2.93 -0.46 -4.89
CA SER A 123 -3.68 -1.70 -4.99
C SER A 123 -2.94 -2.83 -4.30
N THR A 124 -3.71 -3.87 -3.95
CA THR A 124 -3.14 -5.08 -3.39
C THR A 124 -2.38 -5.88 -4.43
N TYR A 125 -1.25 -6.45 -4.04
CA TYR A 125 -0.55 -7.49 -4.77
C TYR A 125 -0.81 -8.83 -4.09
N CYS A 126 -1.45 -9.77 -4.78
CA CYS A 126 -1.85 -11.06 -4.23
C CYS A 126 -2.60 -10.94 -2.88
N ASP A 127 -3.63 -10.08 -2.81
CA ASP A 127 -4.46 -9.83 -1.61
C ASP A 127 -3.72 -9.20 -0.41
N ARG A 128 -2.59 -8.54 -0.67
CA ARG A 128 -1.81 -7.83 0.34
C ARG A 128 -1.47 -6.43 -0.11
N LEU A 129 -1.53 -5.48 0.81
CA LEU A 129 -1.08 -4.11 0.57
C LEU A 129 0.40 -4.02 0.96
N TYR A 130 1.18 -3.24 0.22
CA TYR A 130 2.61 -3.09 0.49
C TYR A 130 3.01 -1.63 0.65
N GLU A 131 3.96 -1.40 1.54
CA GLU A 131 4.67 -0.14 1.70
C GLU A 131 6.15 -0.36 1.46
N PHE A 132 6.79 0.66 0.88
CA PHE A 132 8.19 0.62 0.48
C PHE A 132 8.90 1.87 0.96
N ALA A 133 10.14 1.73 1.40
CA ALA A 133 11.04 2.86 1.59
C ALA A 133 12.47 2.43 1.27
N LEU A 134 13.31 3.40 0.96
CA LEU A 134 14.74 3.20 0.86
C LEU A 134 15.40 3.90 2.04
N GLN A 135 16.03 3.13 2.93
CA GLN A 135 16.72 3.67 4.10
C GLN A 135 18.09 4.24 3.71
N GLU A 136 18.71 5.02 4.59
CA GLU A 136 19.96 5.77 4.34
C GLU A 136 21.13 4.90 3.84
N ASN A 137 21.13 3.61 4.16
CA ASN A 137 22.17 2.65 3.76
C ASN A 137 21.87 1.90 2.44
N ASP A 138 21.02 2.45 1.56
CA ASP A 138 20.48 1.77 0.38
C ASP A 138 19.74 0.47 0.73
N GLU A 139 19.24 0.39 1.97
CA GLU A 139 18.52 -0.77 2.45
C GLU A 139 17.04 -0.65 2.11
N LEU A 140 16.56 -1.59 1.31
CA LEU A 140 15.15 -1.70 0.99
C LEU A 140 14.34 -2.11 2.21
N PHE A 141 13.47 -1.20 2.67
CA PHE A 141 12.40 -1.47 3.60
C PHE A 141 11.15 -1.88 2.84
N VAL A 142 10.55 -3.00 3.22
CA VAL A 142 9.27 -3.48 2.69
C VAL A 142 8.37 -3.88 3.85
N GLN A 143 7.14 -3.41 3.83
CA GLN A 143 6.12 -3.76 4.82
C GLN A 143 4.88 -4.29 4.10
N GLU A 144 4.45 -5.48 4.48
CA GLU A 144 3.20 -6.13 4.06
C GLU A 144 2.12 -5.84 5.10
N LEU A 145 1.00 -5.27 4.64
CA LEU A 145 -0.15 -4.92 5.46
C LEU A 145 -1.32 -5.86 5.15
N VAL A 146 -1.86 -6.48 6.19
CA VAL A 146 -3.08 -7.29 6.12
C VAL A 146 -4.24 -6.47 6.63
N LEU A 147 -5.14 -6.11 5.73
CA LEU A 147 -6.34 -5.36 6.08
C LEU A 147 -7.43 -6.31 6.61
N ASP A 148 -8.13 -5.88 7.66
CA ASP A 148 -9.36 -6.52 8.12
C ASP A 148 -10.56 -6.17 7.20
N PRO A 149 -11.74 -6.80 7.37
CA PRO A 149 -12.94 -6.43 6.60
C PRO A 149 -13.39 -4.98 6.78
N SER A 150 -12.95 -4.32 7.85
CA SER A 150 -13.21 -2.91 8.17
C SER A 150 -12.15 -1.97 7.58
N ARG A 151 -11.19 -2.50 6.81
CA ARG A 151 -10.06 -1.79 6.20
C ARG A 151 -9.02 -1.24 7.18
N ASN A 152 -9.02 -1.71 8.42
CA ASN A 152 -7.95 -1.42 9.36
C ASN A 152 -6.79 -2.39 9.16
N ILE A 153 -5.58 -1.94 9.49
CA ILE A 153 -4.40 -2.80 9.49
C ILE A 153 -4.51 -3.76 10.67
N GLY A 154 -4.74 -5.04 10.39
CA GLY A 154 -4.87 -6.09 11.39
C GLY A 154 -3.55 -6.81 11.67
N ASN A 155 -2.70 -6.99 10.66
CA ASN A 155 -1.35 -7.53 10.83
C ASN A 155 -0.34 -6.81 9.95
N THR A 156 0.87 -6.70 10.46
CA THR A 156 2.00 -6.02 9.84
C THR A 156 3.18 -6.98 9.78
N LEU A 157 3.69 -7.21 8.57
CA LEU A 157 4.91 -7.98 8.35
C LEU A 157 5.96 -7.12 7.71
N GLN A 158 7.10 -6.98 8.37
CA GLN A 158 8.23 -6.20 7.89
C GLN A 158 9.30 -7.14 7.35
N LEU A 159 9.78 -6.88 6.15
CA LEU A 159 10.92 -7.61 5.60
C LEU A 159 12.16 -7.30 6.45
N CYS A 160 12.78 -8.34 7.01
CA CYS A 160 13.97 -8.17 7.84
C CYS A 160 15.11 -7.55 7.03
N SER A 161 15.86 -6.65 7.68
CA SER A 161 17.06 -6.05 7.11
C SER A 161 18.16 -7.09 6.88
N LEU A 162 19.05 -6.84 5.92
CA LEU A 162 20.25 -7.66 5.72
C LEU A 162 21.15 -7.59 6.96
N SER A 163 21.28 -6.40 7.55
CA SER A 163 22.00 -6.20 8.82
C SER A 163 21.48 -7.09 9.95
N TRP A 164 20.16 -7.24 10.06
CA TRP A 164 19.56 -8.14 11.05
C TRP A 164 19.83 -9.61 10.72
N ILE A 165 19.69 -10.02 9.44
CA ILE A 165 19.97 -11.39 9.01
C ILE A 165 21.44 -11.76 9.31
N GLU A 166 22.38 -10.84 9.07
CA GLU A 166 23.79 -11.01 9.40
C GLU A 166 24.01 -11.24 10.90
N THR A 167 23.29 -10.52 11.77
CA THR A 167 23.44 -10.70 13.25
C THR A 167 23.01 -12.07 13.76
N ILE A 168 22.22 -12.81 12.98
CA ILE A 168 21.73 -14.15 13.34
C ILE A 168 22.33 -15.27 12.48
N ASN A 169 23.25 -14.96 11.56
CA ASN A 169 23.78 -15.92 10.59
C ASN A 169 24.48 -17.12 11.26
N ASP A 170 25.12 -16.89 12.42
CA ASP A 170 25.84 -17.91 13.18
C ASP A 170 24.89 -18.81 14.00
N LYS A 171 23.62 -18.39 14.14
CA LYS A 171 22.61 -19.09 14.93
C LYS A 171 21.70 -19.97 14.07
N LEU A 172 21.69 -19.80 12.75
CA LEU A 172 20.82 -20.53 11.83
C LEU A 172 21.63 -21.23 10.72
N PRO A 173 21.20 -22.42 10.25
CA PRO A 173 21.80 -23.06 9.10
C PRO A 173 21.78 -22.19 7.85
N ALA A 174 22.83 -22.29 7.02
CA ALA A 174 23.00 -21.39 5.88
C ALA A 174 21.82 -21.38 4.89
N ARG A 175 21.25 -22.56 4.68
CA ARG A 175 20.08 -22.75 3.80
C ARG A 175 18.88 -21.91 4.20
N LEU A 176 18.68 -21.62 5.50
CA LEU A 176 17.53 -20.84 5.94
C LEU A 176 17.64 -19.38 5.49
N TRP A 177 18.84 -18.80 5.49
CA TRP A 177 19.00 -17.42 5.04
C TRP A 177 19.12 -17.29 3.51
N GLU A 178 19.61 -18.30 2.81
CA GLU A 178 19.76 -18.29 1.34
C GLU A 178 18.44 -18.52 0.58
N LEU A 179 17.57 -19.41 1.10
CA LEU A 179 16.42 -19.92 0.35
C LEU A 179 15.09 -19.24 0.69
N TYR A 180 15.06 -18.43 1.75
CA TYR A 180 13.83 -17.83 2.27
C TYR A 180 13.92 -16.31 2.38
N SER A 181 12.79 -15.66 2.17
CA SER A 181 12.55 -14.30 2.67
C SER A 181 12.17 -14.36 4.15
N HIS A 182 12.62 -13.36 4.90
CA HIS A 182 12.45 -13.28 6.35
C HIS A 182 11.53 -12.11 6.67
N TRP A 183 10.40 -12.40 7.30
CA TRP A 183 9.37 -11.41 7.59
C TRP A 183 9.08 -11.36 9.08
N TYR A 184 9.43 -10.26 9.72
CA TYR A 184 9.10 -9.98 11.11
C TYR A 184 7.62 -9.61 11.23
N TRP A 185 6.87 -10.44 11.95
CA TRP A 185 5.48 -10.21 12.29
C TRP A 185 5.40 -9.39 13.58
N VAL A 186 5.01 -8.13 13.43
CA VAL A 186 5.01 -7.13 14.52
C VAL A 186 4.10 -7.55 15.67
N GLU A 187 2.86 -7.95 15.39
CA GLU A 187 1.87 -8.23 16.42
C GLU A 187 2.15 -9.52 17.21
N ARG A 188 2.95 -10.43 16.65
CA ARG A 188 3.32 -11.71 17.29
C ARG A 188 4.77 -11.77 17.76
N ASN A 189 5.55 -10.74 17.46
CA ASN A 189 6.97 -10.66 17.79
C ASN A 189 7.77 -11.91 17.36
N CYS A 190 7.59 -12.33 16.11
CA CYS A 190 8.26 -13.51 15.55
C CYS A 190 8.66 -13.29 14.09
N VAL A 191 9.60 -14.09 13.58
CA VAL A 191 10.07 -14.02 12.19
C VAL A 191 9.58 -15.23 11.42
N LEU A 192 8.94 -14.98 10.29
CA LEU A 192 8.42 -16.00 9.39
C LEU A 192 9.38 -16.20 8.22
N PHE A 193 9.66 -17.46 7.91
CA PHE A 193 10.48 -17.87 6.78
C PHE A 193 9.56 -18.33 5.66
N ARG A 194 9.53 -17.56 4.59
CA ARG A 194 8.67 -17.76 3.42
C ARG A 194 9.54 -17.90 2.17
N PRO A 195 9.06 -18.51 1.07
CA PRO A 195 9.77 -18.44 -0.20
C PRO A 195 10.13 -16.99 -0.56
N ILE A 196 11.17 -16.83 -1.38
CA ILE A 196 11.68 -15.50 -1.72
C ILE A 196 10.61 -14.67 -2.45
N GLU A 197 9.81 -15.28 -3.33
CA GLU A 197 8.77 -14.57 -4.06
C GLU A 197 7.60 -14.19 -3.14
N ALA A 198 7.26 -12.90 -3.06
CA ALA A 198 6.22 -12.37 -2.17
C ALA A 198 4.82 -12.93 -2.42
N LYS A 199 4.56 -13.44 -3.63
CA LYS A 199 3.30 -14.11 -3.98
C LYS A 199 3.12 -15.45 -3.25
N ASP A 200 4.20 -16.14 -2.88
CA ASP A 200 4.15 -17.38 -2.13
C ASP A 200 4.34 -17.10 -0.63
N ARG A 201 3.25 -17.25 0.10
CA ARG A 201 3.17 -16.94 1.53
C ARG A 201 3.23 -18.14 2.44
N LYS A 202 3.55 -19.34 1.91
CA LYS A 202 3.71 -20.53 2.74
C LYS A 202 4.82 -20.29 3.77
N VAL A 203 4.50 -20.48 5.04
CA VAL A 203 5.46 -20.36 6.14
C VAL A 203 6.05 -21.75 6.40
N PHE A 204 7.35 -21.88 6.18
CA PHE A 204 8.07 -23.15 6.40
C PHE A 204 8.73 -23.21 7.77
N PHE A 205 9.19 -22.06 8.27
CA PHE A 205 9.81 -21.95 9.59
C PHE A 205 9.34 -20.68 10.28
N ILE A 206 9.36 -20.71 11.61
CA ILE A 206 9.10 -19.58 12.48
C ILE A 206 10.25 -19.47 13.46
N ALA A 207 10.83 -18.29 13.58
CA ALA A 207 11.78 -17.99 14.64
C ALA A 207 11.16 -17.04 15.68
N THR A 208 11.37 -17.34 16.96
CA THR A 208 10.94 -16.52 18.09
C THR A 208 12.14 -16.23 18.97
N PHE A 209 12.02 -15.18 19.80
CA PHE A 209 12.99 -14.91 20.85
C PHE A 209 12.42 -15.43 22.17
N ASP A 210 13.21 -16.19 22.93
CA ASP A 210 12.85 -16.53 24.30
C ASP A 210 13.08 -15.36 25.26
N GLU A 211 12.74 -15.55 26.55
CA GLU A 211 12.87 -14.53 27.59
C GLU A 211 14.33 -14.06 27.79
N GLN A 212 15.30 -14.86 27.35
CA GLN A 212 16.73 -14.55 27.41
C GLN A 212 17.25 -13.91 26.11
N GLY A 213 16.37 -13.69 25.12
CA GLY A 213 16.71 -13.13 23.82
C GLY A 213 17.42 -14.12 22.88
N VAL A 214 17.38 -15.42 23.19
CA VAL A 214 17.92 -16.45 22.32
C VAL A 214 16.91 -16.78 21.24
N LEU A 215 17.39 -16.85 20.00
CA LEU A 215 16.59 -17.16 18.83
C LEU A 215 16.30 -18.67 18.81
N GLN A 216 15.03 -19.05 18.87
CA GLN A 216 14.57 -20.42 18.69
C GLN A 216 13.86 -20.52 17.35
N CYS A 217 14.25 -21.50 16.51
CA CYS A 217 13.67 -21.71 15.19
C CYS A 217 12.92 -23.03 15.15
N TYR A 218 11.67 -22.99 14.71
CA TYR A 218 10.79 -24.13 14.61
C TYR A 218 10.38 -24.35 13.16
N GLN A 219 10.40 -25.60 12.74
CA GLN A 219 9.79 -25.99 11.47
C GLN A 219 8.29 -26.03 11.64
N VAL A 220 7.57 -25.34 10.74
CA VAL A 220 6.12 -25.47 10.67
C VAL A 220 5.82 -26.85 10.08
N PRO A 221 5.05 -27.70 10.79
CA PRO A 221 4.61 -28.96 10.20
C PRO A 221 3.84 -28.63 8.94
N LEU A 222 4.35 -29.06 7.79
CA LEU A 222 3.57 -29.10 6.57
C LEU A 222 2.52 -30.18 6.79
N SER A 223 1.41 -29.87 7.47
CA SER A 223 0.20 -30.66 7.32
C SER A 223 -0.08 -30.71 5.82
N ASP A 224 -0.33 -31.90 5.27
CA ASP A 224 -0.62 -32.21 3.85
C ASP A 224 -1.79 -31.39 3.26
N MET A 225 -1.71 -30.07 3.29
CA MET A 225 -2.68 -29.11 2.79
C MET A 225 -2.42 -28.88 1.30
N SER A 226 -2.47 -29.99 0.56
CA SER A 226 -3.00 -30.10 -0.80
C SER A 226 -3.09 -31.57 -1.21
N CYS A 227 -3.63 -32.44 -0.34
CA CYS A 227 -4.25 -33.67 -0.85
C CYS A 227 -5.63 -33.31 -1.41
N SER A 228 -5.68 -32.69 -2.59
CA SER A 228 -6.88 -32.78 -3.42
C SER A 228 -6.93 -34.19 -3.98
N TYR A 229 -7.47 -35.13 -3.20
CA TYR A 229 -7.99 -36.38 -3.73
C TYR A 229 -9.16 -36.03 -4.65
N ASN A 230 -8.87 -35.82 -5.94
CA ASN A 230 -9.87 -36.04 -6.97
C ASN A 230 -9.90 -37.55 -7.23
N GLY A 231 -10.62 -38.25 -6.35
CA GLY A 231 -11.01 -39.64 -6.53
C GLY A 231 -12.47 -39.70 -6.93
N SER A 232 -12.73 -40.44 -8.02
CA SER A 232 -14.00 -40.82 -8.67
C SER A 232 -14.78 -39.73 -9.41
#